data_AF-A0A1H4X3N1-F1
#
_entry.id   AF-A0A1H4X3N1-F1
#
_cell.length_a   1.000
_cell.length_b   1.000
_cell.length_c   1.000
_cell.angle_alpha   90.00
_cell.angle_beta   90.00
_cell.angle_gamma   90.00
#
_symmetry.space_group_name_H-M   'P 1'
#
loop_
_entity.id
_entity.type
_entity.pdbx_description
1 polymer ?
#
loop_
_entity_poly.entity_id
_entity_poly.type
_entity_poly.pdbx_seq_one_letter_code
_entity_poly.pdbx_strand_id
1 'polypeptide(L)'
;MLELLRQLALMTEEMRRANLIQQYRLTVEQLDRAIDDPSLATAMSTLTGLSERQRRQMLFANRQYGVLLMAHRVGVYDWDELVGHLRVLCRNEVFAAYWASTVEHRRSVPSESLESRVGLVVDAMLDDLRDDPDEWWVIGPDLEGE
;
A
#
# COMPACT_ATOMS: atom_id res chain seq x y z
N MET A 1 -40.43 3.99 -1.34
CA MET A 1 -39.67 3.69 -2.57
C MET A 1 -38.24 4.21 -2.48
N LEU A 2 -38.03 5.51 -2.24
CA LEU A 2 -36.69 6.10 -2.07
C LEU A 2 -35.88 5.47 -0.92
N GLU A 3 -36.51 5.18 0.22
CA GLU A 3 -35.83 4.53 1.35
C GLU A 3 -35.34 3.12 1.01
N LEU A 4 -36.15 2.32 0.30
CA LEU A 4 -35.74 0.98 -0.13
C LEU A 4 -34.57 1.01 -1.12
N LEU A 5 -34.55 1.99 -2.04
CA LEU A 5 -33.41 2.20 -2.94
C LEU A 5 -32.15 2.60 -2.18
N ARG A 6 -32.27 3.44 -1.15
CA ARG A 6 -31.15 3.81 -0.27
C ARG A 6 -30.60 2.60 0.48
N GLN A 7 -31.47 1.78 1.07
CA GLN A 7 -31.07 0.57 1.79
C GLN A 7 -30.40 -0.45 0.86
N LEU A 8 -30.92 -0.63 -0.36
CA LEU A 8 -30.28 -1.49 -1.37
C LEU A 8 -28.89 -0.98 -1.79
N ALA A 9 -28.73 0.33 -1.95
CA ALA A 9 -27.44 0.94 -2.26
C ALA A 9 -26.42 0.70 -1.14
N LEU A 10 -26.82 0.89 0.13
CA LEU A 10 -25.99 0.61 1.29
C LEU A 10 -25.60 -0.87 1.38
N MET A 11 -26.55 -1.80 1.22
CA MET A 11 -26.24 -3.24 1.20
C MET A 11 -25.28 -3.62 0.07
N THR A 12 -25.46 -3.03 -1.12
CA THR A 12 -24.57 -3.31 -2.26
C THR A 12 -23.14 -2.86 -1.97
N GLU A 13 -22.98 -1.71 -1.32
CA GLU A 13 -21.67 -1.20 -0.91
C GLU A 13 -21.02 -2.07 0.17
N GLU A 14 -21.78 -2.48 1.19
CA GLU A 14 -21.26 -3.37 2.23
C GLU A 14 -20.90 -4.76 1.67
N MET A 15 -21.68 -5.30 0.72
CA MET A 15 -21.33 -6.53 0.01
C MET A 15 -20.04 -6.37 -0.81
N ARG A 16 -19.86 -5.22 -1.49
CA ARG A 16 -18.63 -4.92 -2.23
C ARG A 16 -17.43 -4.86 -1.28
N ARG A 17 -17.55 -4.19 -0.13
CA ARG A 17 -16.50 -4.13 0.90
C ARG A 17 -16.15 -5.51 1.44
N ALA A 18 -17.15 -6.32 1.77
CA ALA A 18 -16.94 -7.70 2.22
C ALA A 18 -16.16 -8.52 1.18
N ASN A 19 -16.53 -8.42 -0.11
CA ASN A 19 -15.82 -9.11 -1.19
C ASN A 19 -14.35 -8.63 -1.32
N LEU A 20 -14.11 -7.32 -1.20
CA LEU A 20 -12.76 -6.76 -1.23
C LEU A 20 -11.90 -7.27 -0.06
N ILE A 21 -12.46 -7.33 1.15
CA ILE A 21 -11.78 -7.88 2.34
C ILE A 21 -11.42 -9.35 2.13
N GLN A 22 -12.34 -10.15 1.60
CA GLN A 22 -12.08 -11.57 1.32
C GLN A 22 -11.01 -11.76 0.24
N GLN A 23 -11.09 -11.02 -0.87
CA GLN A 23 -10.07 -11.07 -1.93
C GLN A 23 -8.69 -10.69 -1.37
N TYR A 24 -8.63 -9.67 -0.51
CA TYR A 24 -7.37 -9.24 0.06
C TYR A 24 -6.81 -10.24 1.07
N ARG A 25 -7.65 -10.85 1.90
CA ARG A 25 -7.26 -11.94 2.80
C ARG A 25 -6.61 -13.09 2.02
N LEU A 26 -7.22 -13.54 0.92
CA LEU A 26 -6.65 -14.59 0.07
C LEU A 26 -5.28 -14.19 -0.50
N THR A 27 -5.13 -12.92 -0.87
CA THR A 27 -3.85 -12.37 -1.38
C THR A 27 -2.78 -12.40 -0.30
N VAL A 28 -3.09 -11.97 0.91
CA VAL A 28 -2.18 -11.99 2.06
C VAL A 28 -1.79 -13.41 2.45
N GLU A 29 -2.74 -14.34 2.48
CA GLU A 29 -2.49 -15.76 2.76
C GLU A 29 -1.59 -16.43 1.69
N GLN A 30 -1.66 -15.97 0.43
CA GLN A 30 -0.74 -16.40 -0.62
C GLN A 30 0.67 -15.82 -0.41
N LEU A 31 0.77 -14.53 -0.06
CA LEU A 31 2.04 -13.87 0.25
C LEU A 31 2.73 -14.51 1.45
N ASP A 32 1.99 -14.84 2.52
CA ASP A 32 2.54 -15.50 3.70
C ASP A 32 3.16 -16.86 3.35
N ARG A 33 2.45 -17.68 2.58
CA ARG A 33 3.00 -18.96 2.08
C ARG A 33 4.23 -18.78 1.22
N ALA A 34 4.24 -17.75 0.37
CA ALA A 34 5.41 -17.44 -0.47
C ALA A 34 6.60 -16.92 0.35
N ILE A 35 6.36 -16.23 1.46
CA ILE A 35 7.42 -15.79 2.37
C ILE A 35 8.05 -17.00 3.08
N ASP A 36 7.25 -17.98 3.50
CA ASP A 36 7.74 -19.15 4.22
C ASP A 36 8.48 -20.14 3.29
N ASP A 37 7.96 -20.37 2.08
CA ASP A 37 8.50 -21.35 1.11
C ASP A 37 9.26 -20.66 -0.04
N PRO A 38 10.61 -20.83 -0.14
CA PRO A 38 11.41 -20.25 -1.23
C PRO A 38 10.98 -20.66 -2.64
N SER A 39 10.42 -21.86 -2.80
CA SER A 39 9.94 -22.33 -4.11
C SER A 39 8.71 -21.53 -4.56
N LEU A 40 7.79 -21.26 -3.64
CA LEU A 40 6.63 -20.39 -3.88
C LEU A 40 7.04 -18.93 -4.04
N ALA A 41 8.02 -18.45 -3.25
CA ALA A 41 8.60 -17.12 -3.43
C ALA A 41 9.10 -16.91 -4.86
N THR A 42 9.80 -17.92 -5.41
CA THR A 42 10.36 -17.90 -6.76
C THR A 42 9.26 -17.87 -7.83
N ALA A 43 8.18 -18.61 -7.64
CA ALA A 43 7.06 -18.62 -8.57
C ALA A 43 6.26 -17.29 -8.56
N MET A 44 6.20 -16.62 -7.41
CA MET A 44 5.42 -15.40 -7.23
C MET A 44 6.17 -14.12 -7.60
N SER A 45 7.47 -14.05 -7.30
CA SER A 45 8.26 -12.84 -7.52
C SER A 45 8.80 -12.74 -8.95
N THR A 46 8.53 -11.64 -9.62
CA THR A 46 9.14 -11.31 -10.92
C THR A 46 10.54 -10.70 -10.80
N LEU A 47 11.03 -10.47 -9.57
CA LEU A 47 12.33 -9.83 -9.32
C LEU A 47 13.47 -10.85 -9.42
N THR A 48 14.45 -10.54 -10.27
CA THR A 48 15.63 -11.37 -10.51
C THR A 48 16.84 -10.92 -9.71
N GLY A 49 17.83 -11.79 -9.51
CA GLY A 49 19.11 -11.43 -8.87
C GLY A 49 19.05 -11.26 -7.34
N LEU A 50 17.91 -11.59 -6.72
CA LEU A 50 17.74 -11.52 -5.27
C LEU A 50 18.19 -12.82 -4.59
N SER A 51 18.85 -12.71 -3.44
CA SER A 51 18.94 -13.82 -2.49
C SER A 51 17.55 -14.20 -1.94
N GLU A 52 17.40 -15.41 -1.40
CA GLU A 52 16.14 -15.84 -0.77
C GLU A 52 15.67 -14.87 0.32
N ARG A 53 16.61 -14.37 1.14
CA ARG A 53 16.33 -13.38 2.17
C ARG A 53 15.78 -12.09 1.58
N GLN A 54 16.43 -11.54 0.55
CA GLN A 54 15.98 -10.33 -0.10
C GLN A 54 14.61 -10.53 -0.75
N ARG A 55 14.38 -11.68 -1.40
CA ARG A 55 13.07 -11.99 -2.01
C ARG A 55 11.95 -12.00 -0.97
N ARG A 56 12.15 -12.63 0.19
CA ARG A 56 11.19 -12.60 1.31
C ARG A 56 10.91 -11.17 1.79
N GLN A 57 11.97 -10.36 1.92
CA GLN A 57 11.86 -8.96 2.28
C GLN A 57 11.06 -8.14 1.26
N MET A 58 11.29 -8.35 -0.05
CA MET A 58 10.52 -7.69 -1.12
C MET A 58 9.04 -8.08 -1.10
N LEU A 59 8.73 -9.37 -0.90
CA LEU A 59 7.35 -9.86 -0.76
C LEU A 59 6.67 -9.25 0.48
N PHE A 60 7.39 -9.13 1.60
CA PHE A 60 6.87 -8.49 2.80
C PHE A 60 6.65 -6.98 2.60
N ALA A 61 7.55 -6.28 1.91
CA ALA A 61 7.36 -4.87 1.57
C ALA A 61 6.12 -4.64 0.68
N ASN A 62 5.93 -5.48 -0.35
CA ASN A 62 4.72 -5.50 -1.18
C ASN A 62 3.46 -5.69 -0.32
N ARG A 63 3.48 -6.66 0.61
CA ARG A 63 2.38 -6.91 1.55
C ARG A 63 2.06 -5.67 2.38
N GLN A 64 3.07 -5.05 3.02
CA GLN A 64 2.85 -3.89 3.90
C GLN A 64 2.20 -2.73 3.16
N TYR A 65 2.69 -2.40 1.97
CA TYR A 65 2.07 -1.39 1.11
C TYR A 65 0.63 -1.74 0.73
N GLY A 66 0.38 -3.00 0.35
CA GLY A 66 -0.97 -3.48 0.08
C GLY A 66 -1.91 -3.35 1.28
N VAL A 67 -1.42 -3.54 2.51
CA VAL A 67 -2.25 -3.46 3.72
C VAL A 67 -2.74 -2.04 3.91
N LEU A 68 -1.84 -1.06 3.77
CA LEU A 68 -2.17 0.36 3.90
C LEU A 68 -3.19 0.80 2.84
N LEU A 69 -2.94 0.43 1.59
CA LEU A 69 -3.85 0.75 0.49
C LEU A 69 -5.24 0.14 0.70
N MET A 70 -5.30 -1.09 1.19
CA MET A 70 -6.55 -1.76 1.46
C MET A 70 -7.30 -1.18 2.65
N ALA A 71 -6.59 -0.82 3.72
CA ALA A 71 -7.18 -0.13 4.86
C ALA A 71 -7.88 1.17 4.43
N HIS A 72 -7.26 1.95 3.53
CA HIS A 72 -7.93 3.10 2.91
C HIS A 72 -9.14 2.70 2.05
N ARG A 73 -9.00 1.70 1.17
CA ARG A 73 -10.10 1.24 0.29
C ARG A 73 -11.34 0.75 1.05
N VAL A 74 -11.18 0.19 2.24
CA VAL A 74 -12.30 -0.27 3.08
C VAL A 74 -12.77 0.78 4.10
N GLY A 75 -12.18 1.98 4.07
CA GLY A 75 -12.58 3.11 4.93
C GLY A 75 -12.08 3.04 6.37
N VAL A 76 -11.05 2.25 6.66
CA VAL A 76 -10.36 2.26 7.95
C VAL A 76 -9.45 3.48 8.06
N TYR A 77 -8.80 3.86 6.96
CA TYR A 77 -8.02 5.09 6.87
C TYR A 77 -8.69 6.09 5.95
N ASP A 78 -8.76 7.35 6.37
CA ASP A 78 -8.94 8.45 5.44
C ASP A 78 -7.65 8.68 4.62
N TRP A 79 -7.62 9.76 3.83
CA TRP A 79 -6.48 10.06 2.97
C TRP A 79 -5.25 10.51 3.77
N ASP A 80 -5.44 11.33 4.80
CA ASP A 80 -4.34 11.90 5.58
C ASP A 80 -3.71 10.82 6.47
N GLU A 81 -4.52 9.92 7.02
CA GLU A 81 -4.06 8.72 7.74
C GLU A 81 -3.24 7.80 6.83
N LEU A 82 -3.69 7.55 5.59
CA LEU A 82 -2.94 6.77 4.61
C LEU A 82 -1.58 7.42 4.32
N VAL A 83 -1.55 8.73 4.05
CA VAL A 83 -0.32 9.50 3.78
C VAL A 83 0.64 9.42 4.97
N GLY A 84 0.13 9.55 6.21
CA GLY A 84 0.92 9.41 7.44
C GLY A 84 1.56 8.03 7.58
N HIS A 85 0.82 6.96 7.29
CA HIS A 85 1.36 5.60 7.32
C HIS A 85 2.39 5.33 6.20
N LEU A 86 2.13 5.80 4.99
CA LEU A 86 3.06 5.66 3.85
C LEU A 86 4.38 6.36 4.12
N ARG A 87 4.35 7.53 4.74
CA ARG A 87 5.52 8.28 5.18
C ARG A 87 6.43 7.47 6.09
N VAL A 88 5.86 6.80 7.10
CA VAL A 88 6.62 5.90 7.99
C VAL A 88 7.20 4.74 7.19
N LEU A 89 6.43 4.15 6.28
CA LEU A 89 6.89 3.03 5.44
C LEU A 89 8.04 3.44 4.50
N CYS A 90 8.02 4.65 3.94
CA CYS A 90 9.06 5.18 3.05
C CYS A 90 10.44 5.29 3.71
N ARG A 91 10.51 5.43 5.04
CA ARG A 91 11.78 5.42 5.78
C ARG A 91 12.48 4.06 5.80
N ASN A 92 11.79 3.00 5.41
CA ASN A 92 12.36 1.67 5.40
C ASN A 92 13.14 1.42 4.10
N GLU A 93 14.45 1.21 4.21
CA GLU A 93 15.33 0.97 3.05
C GLU A 93 14.91 -0.22 2.19
N VAL A 94 14.33 -1.27 2.80
CA VAL A 94 13.79 -2.42 2.05
C VAL A 94 12.59 -1.99 1.23
N PHE A 95 11.71 -1.15 1.78
CA PHE A 95 10.58 -0.61 1.04
C PHE A 95 11.03 0.30 -0.09
N ALA A 96 11.99 1.20 0.14
CA ALA A 96 12.55 2.04 -0.92
C ALA A 96 13.15 1.20 -2.06
N ALA A 97 13.92 0.14 -1.72
CA ALA A 97 14.47 -0.78 -2.72
C ALA A 97 13.38 -1.56 -3.48
N TYR A 98 12.35 -2.05 -2.78
CA TYR A 98 11.18 -2.68 -3.37
C TYR A 98 10.48 -1.71 -4.34
N TRP A 99 10.29 -0.47 -3.92
CA TRP A 99 9.62 0.56 -4.68
C TRP A 99 10.37 0.87 -5.97
N ALA A 100 11.69 1.06 -5.91
CA ALA A 100 12.53 1.25 -7.08
C ALA A 100 12.48 0.03 -8.03
N SER A 101 12.47 -1.19 -7.49
CA SER A 101 12.49 -2.44 -8.26
C SER A 101 11.18 -2.77 -8.99
N THR A 102 10.10 -2.05 -8.70
CA THR A 102 8.74 -2.34 -9.21
C THR A 102 8.16 -1.21 -10.05
N VAL A 103 8.99 -0.27 -10.50
CA VAL A 103 8.56 0.92 -11.26
C VAL A 103 7.78 0.58 -12.54
N GLU A 104 8.21 -0.44 -13.29
CA GLU A 104 7.56 -0.82 -14.55
C GLU A 104 6.14 -1.35 -14.33
N HIS A 105 5.90 -2.05 -13.21
CA HIS A 105 4.54 -2.45 -12.83
C HIS A 105 3.68 -1.23 -12.59
N ARG A 106 4.16 -0.25 -11.80
CA ARG A 106 3.38 0.97 -11.49
C ARG A 106 3.12 1.84 -12.72
N ARG A 107 4.07 1.91 -13.66
CA ARG A 107 3.88 2.63 -14.94
C ARG A 107 2.78 2.04 -15.83
N SER A 108 2.49 0.75 -15.66
CA SER A 108 1.43 0.06 -16.42
C SER A 108 0.02 0.27 -15.84
N VAL A 109 -0.09 0.87 -14.66
CA VAL A 109 -1.36 1.08 -13.96
C VAL A 109 -2.09 2.29 -14.56
N PRO A 110 -3.44 2.27 -14.70
CA PRO A 110 -4.20 3.43 -15.17
C PRO A 110 -3.96 4.68 -14.31
N SER A 111 -3.75 5.83 -14.96
CA SER A 111 -3.43 7.12 -14.31
C SER A 111 -4.50 7.59 -13.32
N GLU A 112 -5.76 7.30 -13.60
CA GLU A 112 -6.90 7.71 -12.75
C GLU A 112 -7.14 6.76 -11.56
N SER A 113 -6.39 5.66 -11.47
CA SER A 113 -6.58 4.70 -10.39
C SER A 113 -6.06 5.24 -9.06
N LEU A 114 -6.68 4.78 -7.97
CA LEU A 114 -6.17 5.05 -6.62
C LEU A 114 -4.70 4.62 -6.47
N GLU A 115 -4.32 3.50 -7.08
CA GLU A 115 -2.95 2.98 -7.08
C GLU A 115 -1.97 3.98 -7.71
N SER A 116 -2.33 4.59 -8.84
CA SER A 116 -1.48 5.61 -9.49
C SER A 116 -1.35 6.86 -8.62
N ARG A 117 -2.45 7.36 -8.05
CA ARG A 117 -2.42 8.52 -7.14
C ARG A 117 -1.56 8.27 -5.92
N VAL A 118 -1.71 7.12 -5.27
CA VAL A 118 -0.89 6.73 -4.11
C VAL A 118 0.57 6.54 -4.54
N GLY A 119 0.80 5.98 -5.73
CA GLY A 119 2.14 5.82 -6.29
C GLY A 119 2.89 7.16 -6.43
N LEU A 120 2.23 8.19 -6.95
CA LEU A 120 2.81 9.53 -7.05
C LEU A 120 3.16 10.14 -5.69
N VAL A 121 2.32 9.91 -4.68
CA VAL A 121 2.61 10.35 -3.30
C VAL A 121 3.86 9.65 -2.78
N VAL A 122 3.97 8.34 -2.95
CA VAL A 122 5.15 7.57 -2.50
C VAL A 122 6.41 7.96 -3.27
N ASP A 123 6.30 8.23 -4.58
CA ASP A 123 7.42 8.73 -5.38
C ASP A 123 7.93 10.07 -4.83
N ALA A 124 7.05 11.04 -4.60
CA ALA A 124 7.41 12.33 -4.01
C ALA A 124 8.05 12.18 -2.62
N MET A 125 7.46 11.34 -1.77
CA MET A 125 7.98 11.02 -0.44
C MET A 125 9.40 10.46 -0.42
N LEU A 126 9.70 9.56 -1.36
CA LEU A 126 11.03 8.95 -1.46
C LEU A 126 12.05 9.91 -2.11
N ASP A 127 11.59 10.79 -2.99
CA ASP A 127 12.41 11.87 -3.54
C ASP A 127 12.76 12.89 -2.45
N ASP A 128 11.79 13.33 -1.65
CA ASP A 128 12.00 14.25 -0.52
C ASP A 128 13.00 13.65 0.49
N LEU A 129 12.84 12.38 0.88
CA LEU A 129 13.77 11.68 1.79
C LEU A 129 15.21 11.59 1.26
N ARG A 130 15.39 11.55 -0.06
CA ARG A 130 16.71 11.48 -0.67
C ARG A 130 17.40 12.85 -0.61
N ASP A 131 16.63 13.92 -0.70
CA ASP A 131 17.13 15.29 -0.76
C ASP A 131 17.34 15.87 0.67
N ASP A 132 16.41 15.62 1.60
CA ASP A 132 16.53 15.95 3.03
C ASP A 132 15.95 14.83 3.94
N PRO A 133 16.80 13.94 4.49
CA PRO A 133 16.36 12.86 5.37
C PRO A 133 15.71 13.31 6.70
N ASP A 134 15.91 14.57 7.11
CA ASP A 134 15.54 15.11 8.42
C ASP A 134 14.26 16.00 8.40
N GLU A 135 13.74 16.38 7.23
CA GLU A 135 12.68 17.42 7.09
C GLU A 135 11.27 17.04 7.61
N TRP A 136 11.04 15.83 8.14
CA TRP A 136 9.70 15.24 8.03
C TRP A 136 8.68 15.39 9.17
N TRP A 137 8.75 16.42 10.01
CA TRP A 137 7.81 16.55 11.16
C TRP A 137 6.97 17.82 11.25
N VAL A 138 6.97 18.72 10.26
CA VAL A 138 6.17 19.96 10.35
C VAL A 138 4.83 19.85 9.62
N ILE A 139 3.93 18.96 10.08
CA ILE A 139 2.46 19.20 9.99
C ILE A 139 1.79 18.53 11.19
N GLY A 140 1.82 19.22 12.32
CA GLY A 140 0.69 19.28 13.25
C GLY A 140 0.28 20.76 13.32
N PRO A 141 -0.98 21.12 13.64
CA PRO A 141 -1.23 22.50 14.05
C PRO A 141 -0.27 22.78 15.21
N ASP A 142 0.51 23.85 15.09
CA ASP A 142 1.15 24.42 16.26
C ASP A 142 0.04 24.61 17.28
N LEU A 143 0.01 23.77 18.31
CA LEU A 143 -0.66 24.12 19.56
C LEU A 143 0.25 25.13 20.28
N GLU A 144 0.57 26.22 19.57
CA GLU A 144 1.10 27.45 20.12
C GLU A 144 -0.05 28.47 20.09
N GLY A 145 -0.65 28.67 21.26
CA GLY A 145 -1.37 29.90 21.57
C GLY A 145 -2.89 29.81 21.53
N GLU A 146 -3.50 29.33 22.61
CA GLU A 146 -4.47 30.08 23.43
C GLU A 146 -4.62 29.44 24.83
#